data_AF-A0A936PHC3-F1
#
_entry.id   AF-A0A936PHC3-F1
#
_cell.length_a   1.000
_cell.length_b   1.000
_cell.length_c   1.000
_cell.angle_alpha   90.00
_cell.angle_beta   90.00
_cell.angle_gamma   90.00
#
_symmetry.space_group_name_H-M   'P 1'
#
loop_
_entity.id
_entity.type
_entity.pdbx_description
1 polymer ?
#
loop_
_entity_poly.entity_id
_entity_poly.type
_entity_poly.pdbx_seq_one_letter_code
_entity_poly.pdbx_strand_id
1 'polypeptide(L)'
;MNTDAQTVCINTPIVDITYATTGATGATFTGLPAGVAGTWAANVVTISGTPTVSGPFTYTVTLTGGCGNVSITGTITVTEDNTIALTGIEHRCTDGMY
;
A
#
# COMPACT_ATOMS: atom_id res chain seq x y z
N MET A 1 12.40 3.13 -7.27
CA MET A 1 11.17 2.68 -7.95
C MET A 1 10.07 2.84 -6.94
N ASN A 2 9.27 3.91 -7.06
CA ASN A 2 8.16 4.17 -6.15
C ASN A 2 6.99 3.33 -6.65
N THR A 3 6.59 2.30 -5.90
CA THR A 3 5.38 1.53 -6.15
C THR A 3 4.19 2.26 -5.52
N ASP A 4 3.96 3.50 -5.97
CA ASP A 4 2.81 4.32 -5.56
C ASP A 4 1.46 3.76 -6.04
N ALA A 5 1.48 2.77 -6.94
CA ALA A 5 0.32 1.96 -7.27
C ALA A 5 0.68 0.48 -7.25
N GLN A 6 -0.04 -0.34 -6.49
CA GLN A 6 0.12 -1.79 -6.52
C GLN A 6 -1.22 -2.51 -6.48
N THR A 7 -1.27 -3.64 -7.16
CA THR A 7 -2.42 -4.55 -7.14
C THR A 7 -2.02 -5.80 -6.40
N VAL A 8 -2.74 -6.11 -5.33
CA VAL A 8 -2.45 -7.21 -4.40
C VAL A 8 -3.74 -7.97 -4.12
N CYS A 9 -3.62 -9.23 -3.74
CA CYS A 9 -4.78 -10.05 -3.41
C CYS A 9 -5.13 -9.93 -1.93
N ILE A 10 -6.42 -10.02 -1.60
CA ILE A 10 -6.85 -10.06 -0.20
C ILE A 10 -6.11 -11.18 0.54
N ASN A 11 -5.75 -10.95 1.81
CA ASN A 11 -4.92 -11.85 2.61
C ASN A 11 -3.48 -12.07 2.10
N THR A 12 -3.03 -11.37 1.05
CA THR A 12 -1.65 -11.42 0.57
C THR A 12 -0.89 -10.18 1.03
N PRO A 13 0.29 -10.32 1.67
CA PRO A 13 1.07 -9.17 2.10
C PRO A 13 1.43 -8.28 0.91
N ILE A 14 1.35 -6.97 1.11
CA ILE A 14 1.75 -6.01 0.08
C ILE A 14 3.27 -5.96 -0.05
N VAL A 15 3.77 -5.49 -1.20
CA VAL A 15 5.17 -5.11 -1.30
C VAL A 15 5.40 -3.90 -0.40
N ASP A 16 6.42 -3.98 0.46
CA ASP A 16 6.78 -2.89 1.35
C ASP A 16 7.10 -1.62 0.53
N ILE A 17 6.32 -0.57 0.76
CA ILE A 17 6.53 0.71 0.08
C ILE A 17 7.38 1.59 1.00
N THR A 18 8.60 1.88 0.57
CA THR A 18 9.51 2.76 1.29
C THR A 18 9.67 4.11 0.59
N TYR A 19 9.43 5.20 1.31
CA TYR A 19 9.77 6.55 0.83
C TYR A 19 10.85 7.16 1.71
N ALA A 20 11.98 7.50 1.09
CA ALA A 20 12.98 8.33 1.73
C ALA A 20 12.50 9.78 1.75
N THR A 21 12.46 10.37 2.93
CA THR A 21 12.08 11.75 3.18
C THR A 21 13.31 12.50 3.66
N THR A 22 13.39 13.80 3.41
CA THR A 22 14.49 14.63 3.88
C THR A 22 13.92 15.89 4.50
N GLY A 23 14.19 16.10 5.79
CA GLY A 23 13.71 17.28 6.52
C GLY A 23 12.25 17.22 6.97
N ALA A 24 11.63 16.04 6.95
CA ALA A 24 10.33 15.82 7.59
C ALA A 24 10.50 15.73 9.12
N THR A 25 9.63 16.39 9.87
CA THR A 25 9.48 16.25 11.33
C THR A 25 8.31 15.35 11.73
N GLY A 26 7.43 15.01 10.79
CA GLY A 26 6.34 14.06 11.01
C GLY A 26 5.78 13.49 9.70
N ALA A 27 5.05 12.39 9.83
CA ALA A 27 4.30 11.76 8.75
C ALA A 27 2.92 11.33 9.25
N THR A 28 1.88 11.56 8.45
CA THR A 28 0.52 11.08 8.70
C THR A 28 0.06 10.24 7.53
N PHE A 29 -0.74 9.21 7.82
CA PHE A 29 -1.22 8.23 6.85
C PHE A 29 -2.75 8.18 6.91
N THR A 30 -3.41 8.30 5.76
CA THR A 30 -4.87 8.21 5.64
C THR A 30 -5.26 7.35 4.44
N GLY A 31 -6.44 6.72 4.49
CA GLY A 31 -6.96 5.91 3.38
C GLY A 31 -6.26 4.55 3.17
N LEU A 32 -5.45 4.10 4.12
CA LEU A 32 -4.85 2.77 4.08
C LEU A 32 -5.93 1.67 4.29
N PRO A 33 -5.83 0.53 3.57
CA PRO A 33 -6.70 -0.61 3.81
C PRO A 33 -6.55 -1.17 5.22
N ALA A 34 -7.59 -1.84 5.73
CA ALA A 34 -7.50 -2.57 6.98
C ALA A 34 -6.43 -3.66 6.90
N GLY A 35 -5.54 -3.72 7.89
CA GLY A 35 -4.40 -4.65 7.92
C GLY A 35 -3.12 -4.13 7.26
N VAL A 36 -3.17 -2.98 6.58
CA VAL A 36 -1.99 -2.24 6.11
C VAL A 36 -1.74 -1.04 7.02
N ALA A 37 -0.49 -0.86 7.44
CA ALA A 37 -0.08 0.26 8.27
C ALA A 37 1.14 0.98 7.68
N GLY A 38 1.15 2.30 7.83
CA GLY A 38 2.30 3.14 7.53
C GLY A 38 3.05 3.50 8.81
N THR A 39 4.36 3.35 8.79
CA THR A 39 5.26 3.80 9.84
C THR A 39 6.24 4.82 9.27
N TRP A 40 6.71 5.74 10.11
CA TRP A 40 7.75 6.70 9.74
C TRP A 40 8.82 6.73 10.81
N ALA A 41 10.05 6.41 10.43
CA ALA A 41 11.20 6.36 11.31
C ALA A 41 12.46 6.77 10.56
N ALA A 42 13.36 7.50 11.21
CA ALA A 42 14.65 7.92 10.64
C ALA A 42 14.55 8.61 9.25
N ASN A 43 13.50 9.41 9.05
CA ASN A 43 13.16 10.02 7.75
C ASN A 43 12.80 9.02 6.64
N VAL A 44 12.42 7.79 6.98
CA VAL A 44 11.94 6.79 6.02
C VAL A 44 10.51 6.43 6.38
N VAL A 45 9.60 6.64 5.44
CA VAL A 45 8.25 6.09 5.50
C VAL A 45 8.31 4.65 5.03
N THR A 46 7.68 3.74 5.77
CA THR A 46 7.52 2.33 5.39
C THR A 46 6.04 1.96 5.51
N ILE A 47 5.42 1.56 4.40
CA ILE A 47 4.03 1.08 4.36
C ILE A 47 4.07 -0.41 4.09
N SER A 48 3.54 -1.18 5.03
CA SER A 48 3.62 -2.64 5.05
C SER A 48 2.38 -3.22 5.69
N GLY A 49 2.05 -4.45 5.34
CA GLY A 49 0.99 -5.21 5.99
C GLY A 49 0.20 -6.06 5.01
N THR A 50 -0.90 -6.61 5.50
CA THR A 50 -1.72 -7.56 4.76
C THR A 50 -3.16 -7.04 4.72
N PRO A 51 -3.66 -6.61 3.54
CA PRO A 51 -5.02 -6.12 3.42
C PRO A 51 -6.02 -7.24 3.69
N THR A 52 -6.96 -6.97 4.59
CA THR A 52 -8.06 -7.89 4.96
C THR A 52 -9.38 -7.51 4.30
N VAL A 53 -9.41 -6.41 3.54
CA VAL A 53 -10.59 -5.92 2.83
C VAL A 53 -10.21 -5.67 1.39
N SER A 54 -11.07 -6.13 0.49
CA SER A 54 -10.98 -5.92 -0.95
C SER A 54 -11.50 -4.56 -1.38
N GLY A 55 -10.97 -4.06 -2.50
CA GLY A 55 -11.39 -2.81 -3.12
C GLY A 55 -10.22 -1.88 -3.46
N PRO A 56 -10.51 -0.79 -4.18
CA PRO A 56 -9.53 0.26 -4.42
C PRO A 56 -9.37 1.12 -3.16
N PHE A 57 -8.15 1.16 -2.61
CA PHE A 57 -7.79 2.01 -1.48
C PHE A 57 -6.82 3.10 -1.93
N THR A 58 -7.29 4.33 -1.97
CA THR A 58 -6.43 5.50 -2.22
C THR A 58 -5.88 5.97 -0.88
N TYR A 59 -4.57 5.82 -0.68
CA TYR A 59 -3.90 6.28 0.53
C TYR A 59 -3.17 7.59 0.27
N THR A 60 -3.11 8.44 1.30
CA THR A 60 -2.37 9.70 1.28
C THR A 60 -1.40 9.73 2.46
N VAL A 61 -0.12 9.95 2.15
CA VAL A 61 0.94 10.19 3.12
C VAL A 61 1.21 11.68 3.14
N THR A 62 0.94 12.35 4.26
CA THR A 62 1.30 13.77 4.43
C THR A 62 2.51 13.87 5.33
N LEU A 63 3.60 14.36 4.77
CA LEU A 63 4.83 14.66 5.46
C LEU A 63 4.81 16.13 5.88
N THR A 64 5.09 16.39 7.14
CA THR A 64 5.24 17.75 7.68
C THR A 64 6.70 17.96 8.03
N GLY A 65 7.36 18.99 7.50
CA GLY A 65 8.67 19.41 8.03
C GLY A 65 9.41 20.49 7.25
N GLY A 66 10.33 21.15 7.98
CA GLY A 66 11.37 22.06 7.51
C GLY A 66 10.89 23.33 6.78
N CYS A 67 10.33 23.16 5.58
CA CYS A 67 9.94 24.23 4.66
C CYS A 67 8.51 24.08 4.12
N GLY A 68 7.72 23.11 4.60
CA GLY A 68 6.32 22.95 4.20
C GLY A 68 5.72 21.59 4.51
N ASN A 69 4.52 21.35 3.98
CA ASN A 69 3.86 20.06 3.96
C ASN A 69 3.97 19.44 2.56
N VAL A 70 4.46 18.21 2.46
CA VAL A 70 4.53 17.44 1.22
C VAL A 70 3.56 16.28 1.34
N SER A 71 2.62 16.16 0.43
CA SER A 71 1.72 15.01 0.37
C SER A 71 2.06 14.11 -0.81
N ILE A 72 2.00 12.80 -0.57
CA ILE A 72 2.15 11.75 -1.57
C ILE A 72 0.85 10.95 -1.56
N THR A 73 0.29 10.72 -2.73
CA THR A 73 -0.89 9.88 -2.91
C THR A 73 -0.48 8.61 -3.64
N GLY A 74 -1.01 7.48 -3.20
CA GLY A 74 -0.87 6.22 -3.90
C GLY A 74 -2.16 5.42 -3.87
N THR A 75 -2.20 4.35 -4.64
CA THR A 75 -3.37 3.47 -4.78
C THR A 75 -2.98 2.02 -4.52
N ILE A 76 -3.70 1.38 -3.61
CA ILE A 76 -3.59 -0.06 -3.35
C ILE A 76 -4.89 -0.67 -3.83
N THR A 77 -4.83 -1.38 -4.95
CA THR A 77 -5.97 -2.13 -5.45
C THR A 77 -5.93 -3.52 -4.85
N VAL A 78 -6.82 -3.80 -3.90
CA VAL A 78 -6.94 -5.14 -3.31
C VAL A 78 -7.97 -5.92 -4.08
N THR A 79 -7.54 -6.91 -4.86
CA THR A 79 -8.43 -7.82 -5.57
C THR A 79 -8.94 -8.90 -4.62
N GLU A 80 -10.24 -9.20 -4.69
CA GLU A 80 -10.83 -10.33 -3.98
C GLU A 80 -10.20 -11.64 -4.43
N ASP A 81 -9.80 -12.47 -3.48
CA ASP A 81 -9.58 -13.89 -3.70
C ASP A 81 -10.97 -14.52 -3.80
N ASN A 82 -11.57 -14.42 -4.98
CA ASN A 82 -12.93 -14.90 -5.18
C ASN A 82 -12.86 -16.42 -5.35
N THR A 83 -12.89 -17.14 -4.23
CA THR A 83 -12.93 -18.61 -4.18
C THR A 83 -14.34 -19.12 -4.56
N ILE A 84 -14.83 -18.78 -5.76
CA ILE A 84 -16.03 -19.41 -6.32
C ILE A 84 -15.60 -20.20 -7.55
N ALA A 85 -15.71 -21.52 -7.43
CA ALA A 85 -15.53 -22.47 -8.50
C ALA A 85 -16.39 -22.11 -9.73
N LEU A 86 -15.78 -21.55 -10.77
CA LEU A 86 -16.33 -21.58 -12.13
C LEU A 86 -15.20 -21.92 -13.10
N THR A 87 -15.46 -22.98 -13.86
CA THR A 87 -14.69 -23.52 -14.97
C THR A 87 -13.81 -22.49 -15.72
N GLY A 88 -12.50 -22.63 -15.56
CA GLY A 88 -11.45 -22.24 -16.51
C GLY A 88 -11.48 -20.81 -17.07
N ILE A 89 -10.78 -19.88 -16.42
CA ILE A 89 -9.74 -18.99 -17.01
C ILE A 89 -9.14 -18.14 -15.89
N GLU A 90 -7.80 -18.09 -15.87
CA GLU A 90 -6.89 -17.22 -15.10
C GLU A 90 -7.34 -16.64 -13.75
N HIS A 91 -6.89 -17.32 -12.69
CA HIS A 91 -6.89 -16.87 -11.31
C HIS A 91 -5.83 -15.75 -11.18
N ARG A 92 -6.23 -14.48 -11.30
CA ARG A 92 -5.33 -13.29 -11.32
C ARG A 92 -4.57 -13.04 -10.00
N CYS A 93 -4.61 -14.00 -9.07
CA CYS A 93 -3.91 -13.98 -7.79
C CYS A 93 -2.93 -15.15 -7.59
N THR A 94 -2.71 -16.03 -8.58
CA THR A 94 -1.77 -17.17 -8.44
C THR A 94 -0.40 -16.99 -9.06
N ASP A 95 -0.07 -15.84 -9.65
CA ASP A 95 1.29 -15.60 -10.15
C ASP A 95 2.16 -14.91 -9.09
N GLY A 96 2.36 -15.63 -7.99
CA GLY A 96 3.38 -15.34 -7.00
C GLY A 96 4.49 -16.37 -7.09
N MET A 97 5.13 -16.51 -8.26
CA MET A 97 6.49 -17.04 -8.41
C MET A 97 6.95 -16.99 -9.89
N TYR A 98 7.63 -15.91 -10.27
CA TYR A 98 8.82 -15.99 -11.11
C TYR A 98 9.81 -14.88 -10.73
#